data_AF-A0A7V1F5L0-F1
#
_entry.id   AF-A0A7V1F5L0-F1
#
_cell.length_a   1.000
_cell.length_b   1.000
_cell.length_c   1.000
_cell.angle_alpha   90.00
_cell.angle_beta   90.00
_cell.angle_gamma   90.00
#
_symmetry.space_group_name_H-M   'P 1'
#
loop_
_entity.id
_entity.type
_entity.pdbx_description
1 polymer ?
#
loop_
_entity_poly.entity_id
_entity_poly.type
_entity_poly.pdbx_seq_one_letter_code
_entity_poly.pdbx_strand_id
1 'polypeptide(L)'
;MNRKIEILINILILPIISAGISSILGALILQKITTLIAKFKLKYWTAYKVAFLAFSGSYIVGFTIGIPAISIYSAVIAFLVQAAIYFIMLKHPETGSIRLGTACLISLVYLIVGGLIAFLIGFIATFAELQFR
;
A
#
# COMPACT_ATOMS: atom_id res chain seq x y z
N MET A 1 -14.19 -28.22 10.01
CA MET A 1 -14.37 -26.88 9.42
C MET A 1 -14.39 -27.01 7.90
N ASN A 2 -15.26 -26.30 7.17
CA ASN A 2 -15.46 -26.52 5.73
C ASN A 2 -14.31 -25.86 4.94
N ARG A 3 -13.65 -26.58 4.02
CA ARG A 3 -12.46 -26.11 3.26
C ARG A 3 -12.70 -24.79 2.53
N LYS A 4 -13.95 -24.51 2.13
CA LYS A 4 -14.35 -23.23 1.53
C LYS A 4 -14.27 -22.05 2.51
N ILE A 5 -14.55 -22.28 3.79
CA ILE A 5 -14.49 -21.25 4.85
C ILE A 5 -13.03 -20.89 5.16
N GLU A 6 -12.14 -21.88 5.21
CA GLU A 6 -10.70 -21.66 5.40
C GLU A 6 -10.08 -20.83 4.29
N ILE A 7 -10.44 -21.12 3.03
CA ILE A 7 -10.00 -20.36 1.86
C ILE A 7 -10.47 -18.89 1.97
N LEU A 8 -11.74 -18.67 2.33
CA LEU A 8 -12.28 -17.32 2.48
C LEU A 8 -11.55 -16.52 3.58
N ILE A 9 -11.32 -17.14 4.74
CA ILE A 9 -10.65 -16.49 5.87
C ILE A 9 -9.20 -16.15 5.50
N ASN A 10 -8.46 -17.11 4.94
CA ASN A 10 -7.03 -16.95 4.70
C ASN A 10 -6.71 -16.05 3.49
N ILE A 11 -7.56 -16.03 2.46
CA ILE A 11 -7.29 -15.30 1.22
C ILE A 11 -7.90 -13.90 1.21
N LEU A 12 -9.04 -13.69 1.88
CA LEU A 12 -9.75 -12.41 1.85
C LEU A 12 -9.71 -11.69 3.19
N ILE A 13 -10.07 -12.37 4.29
CA ILE A 13 -10.26 -11.69 5.58
C ILE A 13 -8.93 -11.27 6.19
N LEU A 14 -7.96 -12.20 6.29
CA LEU A 14 -6.65 -11.89 6.87
C LEU A 14 -5.92 -10.79 6.11
N PRO A 15 -5.82 -10.80 4.75
CA PRO A 15 -5.15 -9.73 4.02
C PRO A 15 -5.82 -8.36 4.17
N ILE A 16 -7.15 -8.31 4.29
CA ILE A 16 -7.87 -7.04 4.54
C ILE A 16 -7.55 -6.49 5.92
N ILE A 17 -7.49 -7.34 6.95
CA ILE A 17 -7.11 -6.91 8.31
C ILE A 17 -5.67 -6.41 8.32
N SER A 18 -4.75 -7.15 7.68
CA SER A 18 -3.35 -6.74 7.52
C SER A 18 -3.22 -5.44 6.75
N ALA A 19 -4.03 -5.23 5.70
CA ALA A 19 -4.11 -3.97 4.97
C ALA A 19 -4.57 -2.83 5.90
N GLY A 20 -5.57 -3.06 6.76
CA GLY A 20 -6.03 -2.09 7.76
C GLY A 20 -4.90 -1.63 8.69
N ILE A 21 -4.19 -2.58 9.29
CA ILE A 21 -3.07 -2.29 10.21
C ILE A 21 -1.94 -1.57 9.45
N SER A 22 -1.56 -2.07 8.27
CA SER A 22 -0.50 -1.48 7.45
C SER A 22 -0.84 -0.07 6.98
N SER A 23 -2.13 0.23 6.81
CA SER A 23 -2.61 1.55 6.38
C SER A 23 -2.47 2.62 7.46
N ILE A 24 -2.35 2.26 8.73
CA ILE A 24 -2.12 3.22 9.82
C ILE A 24 -0.74 3.88 9.62
N LEU A 25 0.30 3.08 9.48
CA LEU A 25 1.65 3.57 9.17
C LEU A 25 1.73 4.13 7.75
N GLY A 26 1.07 3.47 6.80
CA GLY A 26 0.98 3.92 5.42
C GLY A 26 0.39 5.32 5.27
N ALA A 27 -0.61 5.68 6.07
CA ALA A 27 -1.22 7.01 6.07
C ALA A 27 -0.21 8.11 6.44
N LEU A 28 0.65 7.86 7.42
CA LEU A 28 1.68 8.83 7.83
C LEU A 28 2.72 9.04 6.73
N ILE A 29 3.17 7.94 6.11
CA ILE A 29 4.13 7.97 5.00
C ILE A 29 3.50 8.72 3.82
N LEU A 30 2.27 8.37 3.44
CA LEU A 30 1.55 9.00 2.34
C LEU A 30 1.35 10.49 2.58
N GLN A 31 1.01 10.90 3.80
CA GLN A 31 0.85 12.31 4.17
C GLN A 31 2.16 13.08 3.99
N LYS A 32 3.29 12.50 4.42
CA LYS A 32 4.63 13.10 4.25
C LYS A 32 5.02 13.22 2.78
N ILE A 33 4.87 12.14 2.01
CA ILE A 33 5.17 12.12 0.57
C ILE A 33 4.30 13.12 -0.18
N THR A 34 2.99 13.16 0.11
CA THR A 34 2.07 14.10 -0.54
C THR A 34 2.43 15.55 -0.20
N THR A 35 2.83 15.84 1.03
CA THR A 35 3.30 17.19 1.42
C THR A 35 4.58 17.57 0.69
N LEU A 36 5.50 16.63 0.48
CA LEU A 36 6.78 16.87 -0.19
C LEU A 36 6.61 17.06 -1.71
N ILE A 37 5.79 16.23 -2.36
CA ILE A 37 5.63 16.21 -3.82
C ILE A 37 4.55 17.19 -4.28
N ALA A 38 3.37 17.14 -3.65
CA ALA A 38 2.21 17.94 -4.07
C ALA A 38 2.08 19.26 -3.29
N LYS A 39 2.98 19.53 -2.34
CA LYS A 39 3.07 20.80 -1.58
C LYS A 39 1.82 21.19 -0.78
N PHE A 40 0.95 20.23 -0.45
CA PHE A 40 -0.18 20.45 0.44
C PHE A 40 -0.29 19.35 1.50
N LYS A 41 -0.87 19.71 2.65
CA LYS A 41 -1.04 18.78 3.77
C LYS A 41 -2.33 17.98 3.62
N LEU A 42 -2.20 16.69 3.34
CA LEU A 42 -3.34 15.77 3.26
C LEU A 42 -3.91 15.50 4.67
N LYS A 43 -5.24 15.46 4.82
CA LYS A 43 -5.87 15.05 6.10
C LYS A 43 -5.58 13.58 6.36
N TYR A 44 -5.17 13.24 7.58
CA TYR A 44 -4.78 11.88 7.97
C TYR A 44 -5.85 10.83 7.62
N TRP A 45 -7.12 11.11 7.91
CA TRP A 45 -8.21 10.17 7.61
C TRP A 45 -8.39 9.91 6.11
N THR A 46 -8.14 10.93 5.27
CA THR A 46 -8.13 10.76 3.82
C THR A 46 -6.94 9.92 3.39
N ALA A 47 -5.75 10.20 3.93
CA ALA A 47 -4.55 9.41 3.68
C ALA A 47 -4.74 7.93 4.05
N TYR A 48 -5.35 7.66 5.21
CA TYR A 48 -5.69 6.31 5.67
C TYR A 48 -6.63 5.59 4.72
N LYS A 49 -7.75 6.22 4.35
CA LYS A 49 -8.72 5.62 3.40
C LYS A 49 -8.06 5.29 2.07
N VAL A 50 -7.24 6.21 1.56
CA VAL A 50 -6.54 6.07 0.29
C VAL A 50 -5.51 4.95 0.35
N ALA A 51 -4.70 4.89 1.41
CA ALA A 51 -3.75 3.80 1.63
C ALA A 51 -4.46 2.44 1.79
N PHE A 52 -5.56 2.39 2.53
CA PHE A 52 -6.35 1.17 2.74
C PHE A 52 -6.97 0.63 1.46
N LEU A 53 -7.59 1.50 0.67
CA LEU A 53 -8.15 1.12 -0.63
C LEU A 53 -7.05 0.69 -1.59
N ALA A 54 -5.90 1.36 -1.57
CA ALA A 54 -4.76 0.97 -2.38
C ALA A 54 -4.23 -0.43 -2.03
N PHE A 55 -3.98 -0.71 -0.76
CA PHE A 55 -3.52 -2.03 -0.34
C PHE A 55 -4.56 -3.11 -0.63
N SER A 56 -5.81 -2.89 -0.22
CA SER A 56 -6.89 -3.87 -0.42
C SER A 56 -7.16 -4.10 -1.91
N GLY A 57 -7.19 -3.04 -2.72
CA GLY A 57 -7.35 -3.12 -4.16
C GLY A 57 -6.22 -3.91 -4.81
N SER A 58 -4.98 -3.69 -4.39
CA SER A 58 -3.82 -4.41 -4.92
C SER A 58 -3.89 -5.91 -4.62
N TYR A 59 -4.32 -6.29 -3.40
CA TYR A 59 -4.53 -7.69 -3.03
C TYR A 59 -5.65 -8.34 -3.85
N ILE A 60 -6.79 -7.66 -4.01
CA ILE A 60 -7.92 -8.16 -4.80
C ILE A 60 -7.50 -8.35 -6.26
N VAL A 61 -6.87 -7.34 -6.87
CA VAL A 61 -6.41 -7.42 -8.26
C VAL A 61 -5.36 -8.52 -8.44
N GLY A 62 -4.38 -8.63 -7.54
CA GLY A 62 -3.37 -9.69 -7.59
C GLY A 62 -3.97 -11.10 -7.48
N PHE A 63 -4.99 -11.25 -6.63
CA PHE A 63 -5.71 -12.51 -6.47
C PHE A 63 -6.53 -12.89 -7.71
N THR A 64 -7.28 -11.95 -8.31
CA THR A 64 -8.16 -12.27 -9.45
C THR A 64 -7.41 -12.72 -10.69
N ILE A 65 -6.20 -12.21 -10.88
CA ILE A 65 -5.32 -12.59 -12.00
C ILE A 65 -4.39 -13.77 -11.67
N GLY A 66 -4.46 -14.31 -10.45
CA GLY A 66 -3.66 -15.47 -10.03
C GLY A 66 -2.16 -15.19 -9.85
N ILE A 67 -1.77 -13.95 -9.57
CA ILE A 67 -0.35 -13.59 -9.40
C ILE A 67 0.10 -13.83 -7.95
N PRO A 68 1.25 -14.48 -7.72
CA PRO A 68 1.79 -14.67 -6.39
C PRO A 68 2.09 -13.32 -5.71
N ALA A 69 1.73 -13.23 -4.42
CA ALA A 69 1.79 -12.00 -3.63
C ALA A 69 3.21 -11.38 -3.56
N ILE A 70 4.25 -12.21 -3.64
CA ILE A 70 5.65 -11.78 -3.58
C ILE A 70 6.27 -12.00 -4.96
N SER A 71 6.00 -11.09 -5.89
CA SER A 71 6.59 -11.11 -7.23
C SER A 71 6.83 -9.70 -7.75
N ILE A 72 7.70 -9.54 -8.74
CA ILE A 72 7.88 -8.23 -9.38
C ILE A 72 6.56 -7.73 -10.02
N TYR A 73 5.74 -8.66 -10.50
CA TYR A 73 4.43 -8.35 -11.07
C TYR A 73 3.45 -7.83 -10.01
N SER A 74 3.46 -8.38 -8.78
CA SER A 74 2.61 -7.87 -7.70
C SER A 74 3.00 -6.45 -7.29
N ALA A 75 4.29 -6.11 -7.32
CA ALA A 75 4.76 -4.75 -7.09
C ALA A 75 4.28 -3.78 -8.20
N VAL A 76 4.34 -4.19 -9.47
CA VAL A 76 3.85 -3.39 -10.60
C VAL A 76 2.34 -3.16 -10.50
N ILE A 77 1.56 -4.18 -10.14
CA ILE A 77 0.11 -4.05 -9.95
C ILE A 77 -0.19 -3.12 -8.78
N ALA A 78 0.50 -3.31 -7.66
CA ALA A 78 0.32 -2.46 -6.50
C ALA A 78 0.60 -1.00 -6.83
N PHE A 79 1.66 -0.73 -7.60
CA PHE A 79 1.99 0.59 -8.10
C PHE A 79 0.88 1.20 -8.97
N LEU A 80 0.37 0.44 -9.95
CA LEU A 80 -0.68 0.91 -10.87
C LEU A 80 -1.99 1.17 -10.13
N VAL A 81 -2.39 0.25 -9.25
CA VAL A 81 -3.61 0.38 -8.43
C VAL A 81 -3.48 1.56 -7.47
N GLN A 82 -2.32 1.74 -6.83
CA GLN A 82 -2.03 2.92 -6.00
C GLN A 82 -2.12 4.20 -6.81
N ALA A 83 -1.47 4.29 -7.96
CA ALA A 83 -1.48 5.48 -8.80
C ALA A 83 -2.91 5.86 -9.24
N ALA A 84 -3.73 4.87 -9.63
CA ALA A 84 -5.12 5.09 -10.00
C ALA A 84 -5.96 5.59 -8.82
N ILE A 85 -5.86 4.93 -7.66
CA ILE A 85 -6.61 5.33 -6.46
C ILE A 85 -6.16 6.71 -5.97
N TYR A 86 -4.86 7.00 -6.02
CA TYR A 86 -4.31 8.30 -5.63
C TYR A 86 -4.79 9.40 -6.57
N PHE A 87 -4.81 9.15 -7.88
CA PHE A 87 -5.34 10.09 -8.86
C PHE A 87 -6.84 10.40 -8.64
N ILE A 88 -7.64 9.37 -8.32
CA ILE A 88 -9.08 9.53 -8.12
C ILE A 88 -9.40 10.22 -6.79
N MET A 89 -8.71 9.84 -5.72
CA MET A 89 -9.09 10.20 -4.35
C MET A 89 -8.32 11.38 -3.76
N LEU A 90 -7.05 11.56 -4.15
CA LEU A 90 -6.29 12.70 -3.68
C LEU A 90 -6.73 13.93 -4.49
N LYS A 91 -7.25 14.92 -3.77
CA LYS A 91 -7.75 16.17 -4.33
C LYS A 91 -6.96 17.33 -3.75
N HIS A 92 -6.44 18.19 -4.62
CA HIS A 92 -5.78 19.41 -4.18
C HIS A 92 -6.85 20.37 -3.64
N PRO A 93 -6.60 21.07 -2.51
CA PRO A 93 -7.58 21.99 -1.94
C PRO A 93 -7.96 23.13 -2.89
N GLU A 94 -7.03 23.59 -3.71
CA GLU A 94 -7.23 24.74 -4.62
C GLU A 94 -7.56 24.35 -6.07
N THR A 95 -6.89 23.34 -6.63
CA THR A 95 -7.04 22.93 -8.05
C THR A 95 -7.98 21.73 -8.23
N GLY A 96 -8.50 21.17 -7.13
CA GLY A 96 -9.50 20.11 -7.11
C GLY A 96 -8.95 18.72 -7.44
N SER A 97 -8.13 18.55 -8.47
CA SER A 97 -7.59 17.26 -8.90
C SER A 97 -6.08 17.28 -8.98
N ILE A 98 -5.43 16.24 -8.46
CA ILE A 98 -4.00 16.08 -8.64
C ILE A 98 -3.74 15.52 -10.05
N ARG A 99 -2.72 16.03 -10.74
CA ARG A 99 -2.32 15.52 -12.06
C ARG A 99 -1.88 14.05 -11.94
N LEU A 100 -2.18 13.26 -12.98
CA LEU A 100 -1.83 11.84 -13.02
C LEU A 100 -0.32 11.59 -12.85
N GLY A 101 0.53 12.46 -13.42
CA GLY A 101 1.99 12.38 -13.22
C GLY A 101 2.41 12.53 -11.76
N THR A 102 1.73 13.38 -11.00
CA THR A 102 2.00 13.55 -9.56
C THR A 102 1.50 12.36 -8.75
N ALA A 103 0.32 11.82 -9.07
CA ALA A 103 -0.18 10.60 -8.43
C ALA A 103 0.74 9.40 -8.68
N CYS A 104 1.27 9.29 -9.90
CA CYS A 104 2.27 8.31 -10.31
C CYS A 104 3.58 8.48 -9.53
N LEU A 105 4.09 9.71 -9.39
CA LEU A 105 5.26 10.02 -8.57
C LEU A 105 5.06 9.67 -7.09
N ILE A 106 3.91 10.01 -6.52
CA ILE A 106 3.57 9.67 -5.12
C ILE A 106 3.56 8.15 -4.95
N SER A 107 2.91 7.42 -5.86
CA SER A 107 2.88 5.95 -5.86
C SER A 107 4.29 5.34 -5.96
N LEU A 108 5.14 5.89 -6.84
CA LEU A 108 6.50 5.40 -7.02
C LEU A 108 7.35 5.58 -5.77
N VAL A 109 7.33 6.78 -5.18
CA VAL A 109 8.06 7.07 -3.95
C VAL A 109 7.50 6.24 -2.80
N TYR A 110 6.18 6.07 -2.73
CA TYR A 110 5.55 5.24 -1.71
C TYR A 110 5.99 3.77 -1.83
N LEU A 111 6.08 3.23 -3.04
CA LEU A 111 6.58 1.88 -3.30
C LEU A 111 8.04 1.73 -2.89
N ILE A 112 8.91 2.69 -3.23
CA ILE A 112 10.32 2.67 -2.85
C ILE A 112 10.47 2.72 -1.33
N VAL A 113 9.80 3.66 -0.67
CA VAL A 113 9.87 3.83 0.80
C VAL A 113 9.31 2.59 1.50
N GLY A 114 8.16 2.07 1.05
CA GLY A 114 7.57 0.86 1.59
C GLY A 114 8.47 -0.36 1.40
N GLY A 115 9.10 -0.50 0.22
CA GLY A 115 10.06 -1.56 -0.06
C GLY A 115 11.31 -1.50 0.83
N LEU A 116 11.86 -0.30 1.05
CA LEU A 116 13.00 -0.10 1.96
C LEU A 116 12.66 -0.45 3.40
N ILE A 117 11.47 -0.06 3.88
CA ILE A 117 11.01 -0.41 5.24
C ILE A 117 10.85 -1.92 5.37
N ALA A 118 10.22 -2.58 4.40
CA ALA A 118 10.05 -4.02 4.42
C ALA A 118 11.40 -4.76 4.40
N PHE A 119 12.35 -4.28 3.59
CA PHE A 119 13.70 -4.82 3.54
C PHE A 119 14.43 -4.67 4.89
N LEU A 120 14.37 -3.49 5.51
CA LEU A 120 14.97 -3.24 6.83
C LEU A 120 14.38 -4.15 7.90
N ILE A 121 13.06 -4.32 7.94
CA ILE A 121 12.38 -5.22 8.89
C ILE A 121 12.85 -6.66 8.67
N GLY A 122 12.88 -7.13 7.42
CA GLY A 122 13.36 -8.47 7.08
C GLY A 122 14.81 -8.68 7.50
N PHE A 123 15.68 -7.72 7.22
CA PHE A 123 17.10 -7.75 7.59
C PHE A 123 17.29 -7.83 9.11
N ILE A 124 16.58 -7.00 9.88
CA ILE A 124 16.64 -7.02 11.35
C ILE A 124 16.14 -8.36 11.89
N ALA A 125 15.04 -8.89 11.35
CA ALA A 125 14.48 -10.17 11.77
C ALA A 125 15.46 -11.32 11.52
N THR A 126 16.10 -11.37 10.35
CA THR A 126 17.13 -12.37 10.03
C THR A 126 18.34 -12.24 10.95
N PHE A 127 18.79 -11.01 11.24
CA PHE A 127 19.92 -10.79 12.13
C PHE A 127 19.61 -11.21 13.58
N ALA A 128 18.39 -10.94 14.05
CA ALA A 128 17.94 -11.38 15.37
C ALA A 128 17.91 -12.92 15.46
N GLU A 129 17.38 -13.62 14.46
CA GLU A 129 17.35 -15.09 14.47
C GLU A 129 18.76 -15.71 14.52
N LEU A 130 19.74 -15.08 13.87
CA LEU A 130 21.14 -15.52 13.90
C LEU A 130 21.84 -15.28 15.25
N GLN A 131 21.37 -14.37 16.09
CA GLN A 131 21.95 -14.09 17.41
C GLN A 131 21.40 -15.01 18.51
N PHE A 132 20.22 -15.62 18.29
CA PHE A 132 19.55 -16.51 19.26
C PHE A 132 19.60 -17.99 18.87
N ARG A 133 20.36 -18.35 17.83
CA ARG A 133 20.74 -19.74 17.48
C ARG A 133 22.17 -20.02 17.95
#